data_AF-A0A946S0Y4-F1
#
_entry.id   AF-A0A946S0Y4-F1
#
_cell.length_a   1.000
_cell.length_b   1.000
_cell.length_c   1.000
_cell.angle_alpha   90.00
_cell.angle_beta   90.00
_cell.angle_gamma   90.00
#
_symmetry.space_group_name_H-M   'P 1'
#
loop_
_entity.id
_entity.type
_entity.pdbx_description
1 polymer ?
#
loop_
_entity_poly.entity_id
_entity_poly.type
_entity_poly.pdbx_seq_one_letter_code
_entity_poly.pdbx_strand_id
1 'polypeptide(L)'
;LDEELDALQKFYHKQTALTALMSEKATVERRLVWGRLQLQRLKADKKKAGNQKKISSLFKKSEEIRQRLEALDTTISPLAEEFNTLMNKRWGLLMRVGNEKSHFARQVEQYSDIYMSKVSNFLYTTPFAYLRAPHSNLPHDLRKG
;
A
#
# COMPACT_ATOMS: atom_id res chain seq x y z
N LEU A 1 -2.46 -17.32 14.38
CA LEU A 1 -1.12 -17.04 13.81
C LEU A 1 -0.80 -17.99 12.66
N ASP A 2 -0.72 -19.31 12.87
CA ASP A 2 -0.37 -20.27 11.79
C ASP A 2 -1.32 -20.17 10.58
N GLU A 3 -2.64 -20.17 10.83
CA GLU A 3 -3.65 -20.01 9.76
C GLU A 3 -3.56 -18.67 9.02
N GLU A 4 -3.17 -17.62 9.75
CA GLU A 4 -2.99 -16.28 9.19
C GLU A 4 -1.74 -16.21 8.30
N LEU A 5 -0.66 -16.87 8.71
CA LEU A 5 0.54 -17.01 7.91
C LEU A 5 0.27 -17.83 6.64
N ASP A 6 -0.48 -18.93 6.74
CA ASP A 6 -0.87 -19.75 5.58
C ASP A 6 -1.76 -18.96 4.60
N ALA A 7 -2.74 -18.21 5.11
CA ALA A 7 -3.58 -17.34 4.28
C ALA A 7 -2.76 -16.25 3.56
N LEU A 8 -1.83 -15.61 4.28
CA LEU A 8 -0.93 -14.60 3.70
C LEU A 8 0.03 -15.21 2.66
N GLN A 9 0.55 -16.41 2.90
CA GLN A 9 1.42 -17.11 1.97
C GLN A 9 0.66 -17.46 0.68
N LYS A 10 -0.56 -17.97 0.78
CA LYS A 10 -1.43 -18.24 -0.38
C LYS A 10 -1.75 -16.98 -1.18
N PHE A 11 -1.87 -15.84 -0.51
CA PHE A 11 -2.15 -14.55 -1.14
C PHE A 11 -0.89 -13.80 -1.63
N TYR A 12 0.33 -14.31 -1.36
CA TYR A 12 1.59 -13.58 -1.57
C TYR A 12 1.77 -12.99 -2.98
N HIS A 13 1.48 -13.77 -4.04
CA HIS A 13 1.59 -13.29 -5.42
C HIS A 13 0.60 -12.16 -5.72
N LYS A 14 -0.64 -12.28 -5.24
CA LYS A 14 -1.67 -11.24 -5.38
C LYS A 14 -1.30 -9.99 -4.59
N GLN A 15 -0.75 -10.15 -3.39
CA GLN A 15 -0.23 -9.03 -2.58
C GLN A 15 0.88 -8.27 -3.30
N THR A 16 1.79 -8.99 -3.95
CA THR A 16 2.89 -8.39 -4.71
C THR A 16 2.35 -7.60 -5.91
N ALA A 17 1.40 -8.16 -6.66
CA ALA A 17 0.73 -7.48 -7.76
C ALA A 17 -0.05 -6.24 -7.27
N LEU A 18 -0.82 -6.36 -6.19
CA LEU A 18 -1.56 -5.26 -5.58
C LEU A 18 -0.63 -4.13 -5.16
N THR A 19 0.51 -4.45 -4.55
CA THR A 19 1.52 -3.46 -4.13
C THR A 19 2.11 -2.73 -5.34
N ALA A 20 2.40 -3.45 -6.43
CA ALA A 20 2.89 -2.84 -7.66
C ALA A 20 1.85 -1.92 -8.31
N LEU A 21 0.60 -2.36 -8.41
CA LEU A 21 -0.52 -1.57 -8.95
C LEU A 21 -0.78 -0.30 -8.12
N MET A 22 -0.75 -0.40 -6.80
CA MET A 22 -0.89 0.76 -5.91
C MET A 22 0.26 1.77 -6.08
N SER A 23 1.49 1.29 -6.32
CA SER A 23 2.65 2.14 -6.60
C SER A 23 2.54 2.84 -7.97
N GLU A 24 2.05 2.13 -8.99
CA GLU A 24 1.72 2.71 -10.29
C GLU A 24 0.64 3.78 -10.14
N LYS A 25 -0.47 3.46 -9.47
CA LYS A 25 -1.57 4.38 -9.20
C LYS A 25 -1.08 5.65 -8.52
N ALA A 26 -0.31 5.54 -7.44
CA ALA A 26 0.28 6.70 -6.75
C ALA A 26 1.17 7.56 -7.66
N THR A 27 1.86 6.96 -8.63
CA THR A 27 2.67 7.69 -9.61
C THR A 27 1.81 8.42 -10.63
N VAL A 28 0.74 7.79 -11.11
CA VAL A 28 -0.21 8.38 -12.05
C VAL A 28 -1.01 9.51 -11.39
N GLU A 29 -1.45 9.34 -10.15
CA GLU A 29 -2.12 10.37 -9.35
C GLU A 29 -1.25 11.60 -9.15
N ARG A 30 0.04 11.41 -8.79
CA ARG A 30 1.00 12.51 -8.68
C ARG A 30 1.10 13.29 -9.98
N ARG A 31 1.18 12.62 -11.14
CA ARG A 31 1.20 13.28 -12.46
C ARG A 31 -0.06 14.10 -12.70
N LEU A 32 -1.24 13.58 -12.35
CA LEU A 32 -2.50 14.29 -12.47
C LEU A 32 -2.51 15.58 -11.62
N VAL A 33 -2.08 15.49 -10.36
CA VAL A 33 -2.02 16.63 -9.44
C VAL A 33 -1.06 17.70 -9.95
N TRP A 34 0.13 17.31 -10.43
CA TRP A 34 1.07 18.24 -11.06
C TRP A 34 0.49 18.90 -12.31
N GLY A 35 -0.23 18.15 -13.16
CA GLY A 35 -0.92 18.70 -14.33
C GLY A 35 -1.99 19.72 -13.96
N ARG A 36 -2.76 19.47 -12.89
CA ARG A 36 -3.77 20.42 -12.37
C ARG A 36 -3.11 21.72 -11.89
N LEU A 37 -2.01 21.63 -11.15
CA LEU A 37 -1.25 22.80 -10.72
C LEU A 37 -0.73 23.62 -11.91
N GLN A 38 -0.22 22.95 -12.96
CA GLN A 38 0.23 23.62 -14.17
C GLN A 38 -0.91 24.35 -14.90
N LEU A 39 -2.09 23.71 -15.01
CA LEU A 39 -3.28 24.33 -15.59
C LEU A 39 -3.72 25.57 -14.79
N GLN A 40 -3.70 25.48 -13.45
CA GLN A 40 -4.05 26.61 -12.58
C GLN A 40 -3.11 27.80 -12.81
N ARG A 41 -1.79 27.56 -12.89
CA ARG A 41 -0.78 28.59 -13.17
C ARG A 41 -0.99 29.25 -14.53
N LEU A 42 -1.26 28.45 -15.58
CA LEU A 42 -1.49 28.98 -16.94
C LEU A 42 -2.77 29.81 -17.05
N LYS A 43 -3.83 29.47 -16.31
CA LYS A 43 -5.08 30.23 -16.28
C LYS A 43 -4.95 31.55 -15.52
N ALA A 44 -4.12 31.59 -14.48
CA ALA A 44 -3.86 32.81 -13.71
C ALA A 44 -3.04 33.83 -14.52
N ASP A 45 -2.16 33.36 -15.41
CA ASP A 45 -1.31 34.21 -16.26
C ASP A 45 -2.07 34.72 -17.49
N LYS A 46 -2.93 35.73 -17.29
CA LYS A 46 -3.83 36.35 -18.29
C LYS A 46 -3.11 37.03 -19.48
N LYS A 47 -1.77 37.14 -19.47
CA LYS A 47 -1.00 37.99 -20.40
C LYS A 47 -0.49 37.29 -21.68
N LYS A 48 -0.72 35.97 -21.88
CA LYS A 48 -0.18 35.26 -23.07
C LYS A 48 -1.27 34.53 -23.87
N ALA A 49 -1.65 35.10 -25.02
CA ALA A 49 -2.54 34.48 -26.01
C ALA A 49 -2.07 33.08 -26.50
N GLY A 50 -0.78 32.74 -26.33
CA GLY A 50 -0.21 31.42 -26.63
C GLY A 50 -0.57 30.30 -25.65
N ASN A 51 -1.27 30.58 -24.55
CA ASN A 51 -1.60 29.58 -23.52
C ASN A 51 -2.79 28.68 -23.89
N GLN A 52 -3.67 29.08 -24.81
CA GLN A 52 -4.89 28.35 -25.14
C GLN A 52 -4.60 26.92 -25.64
N LYS A 53 -3.63 26.77 -26.57
CA LYS A 53 -3.20 25.47 -27.10
C LYS A 53 -2.55 24.58 -26.03
N LYS A 54 -1.81 25.18 -25.09
CA LYS A 54 -1.19 24.44 -23.98
C LYS A 54 -2.24 23.96 -22.99
N ILE A 55 -3.20 24.81 -22.64
CA ILE A 55 -4.32 24.48 -21.75
C ILE A 55 -5.14 23.33 -22.33
N SER A 56 -5.52 23.39 -23.61
CA SER A 56 -6.28 22.30 -24.24
C SER A 56 -5.50 20.98 -24.28
N SER A 57 -4.20 21.03 -24.60
CA SER A 57 -3.35 19.83 -24.61
C SER A 57 -3.20 19.19 -23.21
N LEU A 58 -3.04 20.01 -22.16
CA LEU A 58 -2.95 19.53 -20.78
C LEU A 58 -4.28 18.99 -20.27
N PHE A 59 -5.39 19.60 -20.69
CA PHE A 59 -6.73 19.10 -20.37
C PHE A 59 -6.93 17.71 -20.97
N LYS A 60 -6.61 17.51 -22.26
CA LYS A 60 -6.67 16.20 -22.93
C LYS A 60 -5.82 15.15 -22.21
N LYS A 61 -4.56 15.48 -21.88
CA LYS A 61 -3.67 14.59 -21.11
C LYS A 61 -4.25 14.26 -19.72
N SER A 62 -4.88 15.23 -19.07
CA SER A 62 -5.50 14.99 -17.76
C SER A 62 -6.67 14.02 -17.85
N GLU A 63 -7.39 14.00 -18.97
CA GLU A 63 -8.48 13.07 -19.22
C GLU A 63 -7.96 11.65 -19.48
N GLU A 64 -6.92 11.52 -20.32
CA GLU A 64 -6.22 10.24 -20.55
C GLU A 64 -5.68 9.65 -19.23
N ILE A 65 -5.14 10.50 -18.35
CA ILE A 65 -4.67 10.08 -17.02
C ILE A 65 -5.83 9.62 -16.12
N ARG A 66 -6.99 10.29 -16.16
CA ARG A 66 -8.17 9.85 -15.38
C ARG A 66 -8.67 8.49 -15.84
N GLN A 67 -8.79 8.28 -17.14
CA GLN A 67 -9.18 6.98 -17.70
C GLN A 67 -8.21 5.87 -17.28
N ARG A 68 -6.90 6.16 -17.23
CA ARG A 68 -5.91 5.21 -16.71
C ARG A 68 -6.10 4.93 -15.22
N LEU A 69 -6.42 5.93 -14.40
CA LEU A 69 -6.71 5.74 -12.98
C LEU A 69 -7.96 4.88 -12.77
N GLU A 70 -9.02 5.13 -13.52
CA GLU A 70 -10.24 4.31 -13.49
C GLU A 70 -9.93 2.85 -13.86
N ALA A 71 -9.14 2.63 -14.91
CA ALA A 71 -8.71 1.30 -15.30
C ALA A 71 -7.81 0.61 -14.25
N LEU A 72 -7.01 1.36 -13.50
CA LEU A 72 -6.25 0.81 -12.37
C LEU A 72 -7.21 0.45 -11.23
N ASP A 73 -8.19 1.30 -10.93
CA ASP A 73 -9.14 1.07 -9.84
C ASP A 73 -10.03 -0.15 -10.06
N THR A 74 -10.42 -0.43 -11.30
CA THR A 74 -11.17 -1.67 -11.62
C THR A 74 -10.35 -2.94 -11.35
N THR A 75 -9.02 -2.86 -11.43
CA THR A 75 -8.12 -3.99 -11.10
C THR A 75 -7.73 -4.05 -9.62
N ILE A 76 -7.53 -2.91 -8.98
CA ILE A 76 -7.09 -2.80 -7.58
C ILE A 76 -8.21 -3.15 -6.62
N SER A 77 -9.42 -2.65 -6.86
CA SER A 77 -10.57 -2.81 -5.95
C SER A 77 -10.86 -4.28 -5.59
N PRO A 78 -11.00 -5.22 -6.54
CA PRO A 78 -11.29 -6.62 -6.21
C PRO A 78 -10.12 -7.28 -5.45
N LEU A 79 -8.87 -6.95 -5.78
CA LEU A 79 -7.71 -7.49 -5.07
C LEU A 79 -7.62 -6.97 -3.62
N ALA A 80 -7.94 -5.69 -3.42
CA ALA A 80 -7.98 -5.09 -2.09
C ALA A 80 -9.13 -5.66 -1.24
N GLU A 81 -10.29 -5.89 -1.84
CA GLU A 81 -11.43 -6.55 -1.18
C GLU A 81 -11.12 -7.99 -0.81
N GLU A 82 -10.49 -8.75 -1.72
CA GLU A 82 -10.04 -10.11 -1.43
C GLU A 82 -9.05 -10.12 -0.25
N PHE A 83 -8.09 -9.19 -0.22
CA PHE A 83 -7.15 -9.06 0.90
C PHE A 83 -7.87 -8.74 2.22
N ASN A 84 -8.79 -7.78 2.23
CA ASN A 84 -9.52 -7.35 3.42
C ASN A 84 -10.47 -8.42 3.98
N THR A 85 -10.81 -9.43 3.18
CA THR A 85 -11.68 -10.53 3.57
C THR A 85 -10.94 -11.86 3.76
N LEU A 86 -9.59 -11.85 3.71
CA LEU A 86 -8.77 -13.01 4.04
C LEU A 86 -9.09 -13.52 5.45
N MET A 87 -9.14 -14.85 5.59
CA MET A 87 -9.60 -15.59 6.78
C MET A 87 -11.06 -15.36 7.18
N ASN A 88 -11.50 -14.11 7.32
CA ASN A 88 -12.85 -13.78 7.73
C ASN A 88 -13.47 -12.68 6.88
N LYS A 89 -14.65 -12.95 6.33
CA LYS A 89 -15.39 -12.00 5.48
C LYS A 89 -15.82 -10.71 6.18
N ARG A 90 -15.93 -10.70 7.51
CA ARG A 90 -16.44 -9.55 8.28
C ARG A 90 -15.32 -8.65 8.81
N TRP A 91 -14.18 -9.23 9.18
CA TRP A 91 -13.11 -8.50 9.87
C TRP A 91 -11.70 -8.77 9.33
N GLY A 92 -11.55 -9.65 8.34
CA GLY A 92 -10.28 -9.90 7.67
C GLY A 92 -9.26 -10.63 8.53
N LEU A 93 -8.03 -10.12 8.53
CA LEU A 93 -6.89 -10.66 9.27
C LEU A 93 -6.87 -10.12 10.71
N LEU A 94 -6.32 -10.89 11.67
CA LEU A 94 -6.23 -10.42 13.05
C LEU A 94 -5.13 -9.37 13.23
N MET A 95 -4.00 -9.53 12.54
CA MET A 95 -2.82 -8.69 12.73
C MET A 95 -2.81 -7.45 11.81
N ARG A 96 -3.74 -7.35 10.86
CA ARG A 96 -3.77 -6.25 9.87
C ARG A 96 -5.16 -5.66 9.67
N VAL A 97 -5.18 -4.37 9.38
CA VAL A 97 -6.35 -3.63 8.88
C VAL A 97 -5.90 -2.88 7.64
N GLY A 98 -6.26 -3.39 6.46
CA GLY A 98 -5.70 -2.91 5.20
C GLY A 98 -4.17 -2.95 5.22
N ASN A 99 -3.53 -1.79 4.99
CA ASN A 99 -2.06 -1.68 4.98
C ASN A 99 -1.44 -1.42 6.37
N GLU A 100 -2.24 -1.32 7.42
CA GLU A 100 -1.76 -1.01 8.77
C GLU A 100 -1.80 -2.21 9.72
N LYS A 101 -1.08 -2.09 10.85
CA LYS A 101 -1.24 -2.99 11.98
C LYS A 101 -2.63 -2.82 12.58
N SER A 102 -3.27 -3.91 12.98
CA SER A 102 -4.51 -3.84 13.76
C SER A 102 -4.25 -3.31 15.17
N HIS A 103 -5.30 -2.98 15.92
CA HIS A 103 -5.17 -2.66 17.34
C HIS A 103 -4.60 -3.86 18.12
N PHE A 104 -5.07 -5.08 17.81
CA PHE A 104 -4.57 -6.30 18.43
C PHE A 104 -3.07 -6.50 18.15
N ALA A 105 -2.61 -6.29 16.91
CA ALA A 105 -1.19 -6.36 16.58
C ALA A 105 -0.34 -5.36 17.37
N ARG A 106 -0.84 -4.14 17.61
CA ARG A 106 -0.17 -3.16 18.46
C ARG A 106 -0.09 -3.63 19.93
N GLN A 107 -1.14 -4.26 20.44
CA GLN A 107 -1.12 -4.84 21.79
C GLN A 107 -0.09 -5.98 21.89
N VAL A 108 -0.05 -6.89 20.91
CA VAL A 108 0.97 -7.95 20.88
C VAL A 108 2.38 -7.37 20.85
N GLU A 109 2.63 -6.36 20.01
CA GLU A 109 3.94 -5.68 19.95
C GLU A 109 4.31 -4.95 21.25
N GLN A 110 3.34 -4.39 21.96
CA GLN A 110 3.58 -3.65 23.20
C GLN A 110 3.80 -4.58 24.41
N TYR A 111 3.07 -5.70 24.49
CA TYR A 111 3.01 -6.54 25.69
C TYR A 111 3.79 -7.84 25.56
N SER A 112 4.40 -8.14 24.41
CA SER A 112 5.17 -9.36 24.21
C SER A 112 6.54 -9.04 23.64
N ASP A 113 7.60 -9.40 24.38
CA ASP A 113 8.98 -9.32 23.86
C ASP A 113 9.16 -10.25 22.65
N ILE A 114 8.48 -11.40 22.67
CA ILE A 114 8.42 -12.39 21.59
C ILE A 114 7.03 -13.03 21.52
N TYR A 115 6.59 -13.42 20.33
CA TYR A 115 5.34 -14.14 20.15
C TYR A 115 5.48 -15.25 19.10
N MET A 116 4.69 -16.31 19.28
CA MET A 116 4.65 -17.50 18.42
C MET A 116 3.28 -18.17 18.54
N SER A 117 2.97 -19.11 17.66
CA SER A 117 1.67 -19.79 17.68
C SER A 117 1.53 -20.76 18.85
N LYS A 118 2.61 -21.43 19.25
CA LYS A 118 2.63 -22.46 20.30
C LYS A 118 3.96 -22.46 21.03
N VAL A 119 3.95 -22.79 22.33
CA VAL A 119 5.17 -22.89 23.16
C VAL A 119 6.15 -23.95 22.62
N SER A 120 5.64 -25.04 22.02
CA SER A 120 6.49 -26.08 21.43
C SER A 120 7.39 -25.55 20.31
N ASN A 121 7.13 -24.37 19.75
CA ASN A 121 8.01 -23.76 18.77
C ASN A 121 9.38 -23.40 19.37
N PHE A 122 9.52 -23.28 20.70
CA PHE A 122 10.82 -23.15 21.35
C PHE A 122 11.72 -24.38 21.18
N LEU A 123 11.16 -25.55 20.85
CA LEU A 123 11.96 -26.76 20.61
C LEU A 123 12.79 -26.66 19.30
N TYR A 124 12.45 -25.72 18.41
CA TYR A 124 13.25 -25.43 17.22
C TYR A 124 14.38 -24.43 17.46
N THR A 125 14.53 -23.93 18.69
CA THR A 125 15.64 -23.09 19.09
C THR A 125 16.48 -23.76 20.18
N THR A 126 17.70 -23.26 20.38
CA THR A 126 18.54 -23.68 21.50
C THR A 126 18.11 -22.96 22.79
N PRO A 127 18.19 -23.59 23.97
CA PRO A 127 18.02 -22.91 25.25
C PRO A 127 18.98 -21.73 25.48
N PHE A 128 20.05 -21.63 24.69
CA PHE A 128 21.02 -20.53 24.74
C PHE A 128 20.77 -19.44 23.69
N ALA A 129 19.59 -19.45 23.04
CA ALA A 129 19.30 -18.52 21.95
C ALA A 129 19.20 -17.07 22.42
N TYR A 130 19.86 -16.19 21.67
CA TYR A 130 19.75 -14.74 21.84
C TYR A 130 18.86 -14.17 20.72
N LEU A 131 17.59 -13.91 21.05
CA LEU A 131 16.59 -13.44 20.09
C LEU A 131 16.70 -11.93 19.92
N ARG A 132 16.85 -11.46 18.67
CA ARG A 132 16.96 -10.04 18.34
C ARG A 132 15.81 -9.61 17.45
N ALA A 133 15.13 -8.53 17.85
CA ALA A 133 14.15 -7.90 16.98
C ALA A 133 14.86 -7.24 15.78
N PRO A 134 14.30 -7.36 14.56
CA PRO A 134 14.79 -6.59 13.42
C PRO A 134 14.53 -5.10 13.65
N HIS A 135 15.36 -4.24 13.05
CA HIS A 135 15.12 -2.81 13.10
C HIS A 135 13.81 -2.47 12.37
N SER A 136 12.95 -1.66 12.99
CA SER A 136 11.77 -1.12 12.32
C SER A 136 12.19 0.06 11.44
N ASN A 137 11.63 0.13 10.24
CA ASN A 137 11.88 1.25 9.34
C ASN A 137 10.95 2.41 9.68
N LEU A 138 11.51 3.62 9.74
CA LEU A 138 10.78 4.87 9.78
C LEU A 138 10.47 5.39 8.37
N PRO A 139 9.47 6.26 8.19
CA PRO A 139 9.09 6.78 6.87
C PRO A 139 10.20 7.52 6.11
N HIS A 140 11.22 8.03 6.81
CA HIS A 140 12.36 8.73 6.21
C HIS A 140 13.58 7.83 6.00
N ASP A 141 13.52 6.57 6.41
CA ASP A 141 14.62 5.64 6.21
C ASP A 141 14.75 5.29 4.73
N LEU A 142 15.99 5.18 4.27
CA LEU A 142 16.29 4.69 2.94
C LEU A 142 15.84 3.21 2.86
N ARG A 143 14.77 2.93 2.10
CA ARG A 143 14.43 1.55 1.74
C ARG A 143 15.60 0.94 0.98
N LYS A 144 16.35 0.03 1.62
CA LYS A 144 17.14 -0.95 0.88
C LYS A 144 16.14 -1.82 0.11
N GLY A 145 16.33 -1.89 -1.21
CA GLY A 145 15.41 -2.52 -2.17
C GLY A 145 15.06 -3.96 -1.83
#